data_AF-A0A0A6UDQ3-F1
#
_entry.id   AF-A0A0A6UDQ3-F1
#
_cell.length_a   1.000
_cell.length_b   1.000
_cell.length_c   1.000
_cell.angle_alpha   90.00
_cell.angle_beta   90.00
_cell.angle_gamma   90.00
#
_symmetry.space_group_name_H-M   'P 1'
#
loop_
_entity.id
_entity.type
_entity.pdbx_description
1 polymer ?
#
loop_
_entity_poly.entity_id
_entity_poly.type
_entity_poly.pdbx_seq_one_letter_code
_entity_poly.pdbx_strand_id
1 'polypeptide(L)'
;MTIELPAELTEPLEWIGFTWPQADEDRLYADGRAWIEHGTRLRRHAAVADAAARRVWLENEGASVEAFERWWNGPDGPGRHLDDAATAVELIGAGLIAMAAVTVATKTAYLAQLALLAFQVGQAIATATVTAGATLTEIPIFIGATRIACRQILHRALQQVEGEIAQMFKQAADLLRTAGTKTAARHAGDLAKHFGQNSEFHRLMREVEKADIRSPTNGANFYSGKTDDKIPMRVFAEKHTDGVTRVTIEQTPGGRRFDDMLLFEDGSPIRTGQAEDVWKRLSGRYAEGAQGEVTAWSHNPRTDGIWNTVERPALERNPAVTRINVIDPDA
;
A
#
# COMPACT_ATOMS: atom_id res chain seq x y z
N MET A 1 13.94 12.34 -19.70
CA MET A 1 12.78 13.25 -19.67
C MET A 1 11.65 12.48 -19.05
N THR A 2 11.11 12.97 -17.93
CA THR A 2 9.91 12.42 -17.30
C THR A 2 8.76 12.43 -18.29
N ILE A 3 8.10 11.29 -18.40
CA ILE A 3 6.97 11.05 -19.29
C ILE A 3 5.76 11.75 -18.68
N GLU A 4 5.29 12.74 -19.41
CA GLU A 4 4.07 13.49 -19.14
C GLU A 4 2.90 12.95 -19.94
N LEU A 5 1.69 13.23 -19.48
CA LEU A 5 0.46 12.91 -20.20
C LEU A 5 0.32 13.86 -21.41
N PRO A 6 0.27 13.34 -22.65
CA PRO A 6 -0.09 14.16 -23.81
C PRO A 6 -1.50 14.72 -23.65
N ALA A 7 -1.70 15.98 -24.05
CA ALA A 7 -2.98 16.68 -23.86
C ALA A 7 -4.16 15.91 -24.47
N GLU A 8 -3.93 15.26 -25.61
CA GLU A 8 -4.91 14.46 -26.35
C GLU A 8 -5.40 13.23 -25.58
N LEU A 9 -4.64 12.76 -24.60
CA LEU A 9 -4.98 11.58 -23.79
C LEU A 9 -5.61 11.92 -22.44
N THR A 10 -5.79 13.21 -22.15
CA THR A 10 -6.47 13.68 -20.93
C THR A 10 -7.92 13.25 -20.90
N GLU A 11 -8.65 13.45 -22.00
CA GLU A 11 -10.06 13.06 -22.10
C GLU A 11 -10.25 11.53 -22.00
N PRO A 12 -9.49 10.68 -22.72
CA PRO A 12 -9.50 9.23 -22.50
C PRO A 12 -9.22 8.79 -21.06
N LEU A 13 -8.33 9.51 -20.36
CA LEU A 13 -8.02 9.23 -18.96
C LEU A 13 -9.21 9.55 -18.03
N GLU A 14 -9.90 10.67 -18.27
CA GLU A 14 -11.11 11.04 -17.54
C GLU A 14 -12.24 10.02 -17.74
N TRP A 15 -12.44 9.51 -18.96
CA TRP A 15 -13.45 8.47 -19.24
C TRP A 15 -13.25 7.22 -18.39
N ILE A 16 -11.99 6.78 -18.23
CA ILE A 16 -11.69 5.60 -17.40
C ILE A 16 -11.69 5.92 -15.90
N GLY A 17 -11.66 7.20 -15.51
CA GLY A 17 -11.75 7.66 -14.13
C GLY A 17 -10.49 7.39 -13.31
N PHE A 18 -9.32 7.38 -13.96
CA PHE A 18 -8.02 7.20 -13.29
C PHE A 18 -7.21 8.48 -13.29
N THR A 19 -6.22 8.54 -12.40
CA THR A 19 -5.29 9.66 -12.30
C THR A 19 -3.95 9.29 -12.92
N TRP A 20 -3.33 10.24 -13.63
CA TRP A 20 -2.01 10.05 -14.19
C TRP A 20 -0.95 9.94 -13.08
N PRO A 21 -0.07 8.92 -13.10
CA PRO A 21 0.99 8.78 -12.11
C PRO A 21 2.02 9.91 -12.21
N GLN A 22 2.27 10.59 -11.08
CA GLN A 22 3.17 11.74 -10.97
C GLN A 22 4.62 11.37 -10.58
N ALA A 23 4.98 10.08 -10.68
CA ALA A 23 6.33 9.65 -10.35
C ALA A 23 7.35 10.27 -11.33
N ASP A 24 8.51 10.66 -10.81
CA ASP A 24 9.62 11.23 -11.57
C ASP A 24 10.70 10.15 -11.80
N GLU A 25 10.56 9.39 -12.88
CA GLU A 25 11.47 8.32 -13.26
C GLU A 25 12.90 8.81 -13.57
N ASP A 26 13.05 10.03 -14.09
CA ASP A 26 14.37 10.60 -14.38
C ASP A 26 15.13 10.82 -13.08
N ARG A 27 14.45 11.40 -12.08
CA ARG A 27 15.03 11.60 -10.75
C ARG A 27 15.34 10.27 -10.07
N LEU A 28 14.42 9.30 -10.13
CA LEU A 28 14.68 7.95 -9.58
C LEU A 28 15.92 7.31 -10.21
N TYR A 29 16.07 7.42 -11.53
CA TYR A 29 17.23 6.91 -12.25
C TYR A 29 18.51 7.68 -11.87
N ALA A 30 18.45 9.01 -11.81
CA ALA A 30 19.58 9.85 -11.45
C ALA A 30 20.06 9.59 -10.01
N ASP A 31 19.14 9.51 -9.05
CA ASP A 31 19.44 9.16 -7.67
C ASP A 31 20.05 7.75 -7.60
N GLY A 32 19.45 6.78 -8.28
CA GLY A 32 19.99 5.42 -8.35
C GLY A 32 21.42 5.36 -8.90
N ARG A 33 21.72 6.11 -9.96
CA ARG A 33 23.08 6.24 -10.52
C ARG A 33 24.05 6.88 -9.52
N ALA A 34 23.63 7.91 -8.78
CA ALA A 34 24.44 8.55 -7.76
C ALA A 34 24.80 7.56 -6.62
N TRP A 35 23.86 6.70 -6.22
CA TRP A 35 24.09 5.63 -5.24
C TRP A 35 25.09 4.58 -5.76
N ILE A 36 24.94 4.10 -7.00
CA ILE A 36 25.91 3.16 -7.60
C ILE A 36 27.32 3.77 -7.65
N GLU A 37 27.44 5.04 -8.03
CA GLU A 37 28.73 5.74 -8.06
C GLU A 37 29.32 5.88 -6.65
N HIS A 38 28.48 6.18 -5.65
CA HIS A 38 28.90 6.23 -4.27
C HIS A 38 29.42 4.88 -3.77
N GLY A 39 28.73 3.78 -4.08
CA GLY A 39 29.18 2.43 -3.75
C GLY A 39 30.53 2.10 -4.39
N THR A 40 30.74 2.50 -5.66
CA THR A 40 32.02 2.36 -6.35
C THR A 40 33.15 3.16 -5.68
N ARG A 41 32.86 4.38 -5.17
CA ARG A 41 33.84 5.14 -4.36
C ARG A 41 34.11 4.45 -3.04
N LEU A 42 33.08 3.92 -2.37
CA LEU A 42 33.22 3.21 -1.10
C LEU A 42 34.06 1.94 -1.24
N ARG A 43 33.87 1.13 -2.28
CA ARG A 43 34.74 -0.02 -2.59
C ARG A 43 36.21 0.37 -2.78
N ARG A 44 36.47 1.49 -3.47
CA ARG A 44 37.83 1.99 -3.63
C ARG A 44 38.46 2.38 -2.30
N HIS A 45 37.72 3.05 -1.42
CA HIS A 45 38.19 3.36 -0.07
C HIS A 45 38.39 2.10 0.78
N ALA A 46 37.49 1.11 0.67
CA ALA A 46 37.63 -0.19 1.33
C ALA A 46 38.92 -0.90 0.92
N ALA A 47 39.20 -0.96 -0.39
CA ALA A 47 40.43 -1.58 -0.91
C ALA A 47 41.70 -0.86 -0.44
N VAL A 48 41.68 0.48 -0.37
CA VAL A 48 42.82 1.25 0.17
C VAL A 48 43.01 0.98 1.66
N ALA A 49 41.91 0.93 2.44
CA ALA A 49 41.95 0.64 3.86
C ALA A 49 42.47 -0.78 4.13
N ASP A 50 42.00 -1.77 3.36
CA ASP A 50 42.44 -3.16 3.46
C ASP A 50 43.93 -3.32 3.10
N ALA A 51 44.40 -2.64 2.05
CA ALA A 51 45.81 -2.63 1.69
C ALA A 51 46.69 -1.98 2.78
N ALA A 52 46.23 -0.89 3.37
CA ALA A 52 46.93 -0.22 4.47
C ALA A 52 46.97 -1.10 5.73
N ALA A 53 45.85 -1.76 6.07
CA ALA A 53 45.77 -2.68 7.19
C ALA A 53 46.72 -3.88 6.96
N ARG A 54 46.68 -4.50 5.77
CA ARG A 54 47.58 -5.60 5.37
C ARG A 54 49.04 -5.27 5.56
N ARG A 55 49.43 -4.05 5.17
CA ARG A 55 50.79 -3.58 5.33
C ARG A 55 51.25 -3.61 6.79
N VAL A 56 50.37 -3.30 7.75
CA VAL A 56 50.71 -3.32 9.18
C VAL A 56 51.14 -4.72 9.62
N TRP A 57 50.40 -5.77 9.26
CA TRP A 57 50.76 -7.13 9.69
C TRP A 57 51.76 -7.86 8.80
N LEU A 58 52.01 -7.36 7.59
CA LEU A 58 53.09 -7.86 6.74
C LEU A 58 54.46 -7.25 7.12
N GLU A 59 54.49 -6.00 7.58
CA GLU A 59 55.73 -5.29 7.90
C GLU A 59 56.07 -5.29 9.40
N ASN A 60 55.19 -5.80 10.26
CA ASN A 60 55.39 -5.86 11.71
C ASN A 60 55.10 -7.26 12.25
N GLU A 61 55.73 -7.62 13.37
CA GLU A 61 55.54 -8.90 14.06
C GLU A 61 55.12 -8.67 15.52
N GLY A 62 54.40 -9.62 16.10
CA GLY A 62 54.06 -9.64 17.53
C GLY A 62 52.58 -9.82 17.82
N ALA A 63 52.26 -10.16 19.07
CA ALA A 63 50.91 -10.54 19.50
C ALA A 63 49.83 -9.46 19.24
N SER A 64 50.21 -8.18 19.29
CA SER A 64 49.29 -7.07 18.99
C SER A 64 48.95 -6.98 17.50
N VAL A 65 49.92 -7.30 16.64
CA VAL A 65 49.76 -7.30 15.18
C VAL A 65 48.86 -8.46 14.76
N GLU A 66 49.09 -9.65 15.31
CA GLU A 66 48.22 -10.82 15.11
C GLU A 66 46.79 -10.59 15.65
N ALA A 67 46.65 -9.88 16.78
CA ALA A 67 45.34 -9.50 17.31
C ALA A 67 44.63 -8.51 16.38
N PHE A 68 45.35 -7.54 15.82
CA PHE A 68 44.82 -6.61 14.83
C PHE A 68 44.38 -7.32 13.54
N GLU A 69 45.19 -8.24 13.00
CA GLU A 69 44.81 -9.02 11.81
C GLU A 69 43.55 -9.85 12.07
N ARG A 70 43.47 -10.53 13.23
CA ARG A 70 42.27 -11.30 13.61
C ARG A 70 41.04 -10.44 13.79
N TRP A 71 41.18 -9.24 14.36
CA TRP A 71 40.09 -8.29 14.49
C TRP A 71 39.65 -7.74 13.13
N TRP A 72 40.60 -7.33 12.27
CA TRP A 72 40.32 -6.77 10.95
C TRP A 72 39.57 -7.75 10.05
N ASN A 73 40.02 -9.01 10.02
CA ASN A 73 39.46 -10.09 9.23
C ASN A 73 38.35 -10.87 9.94
N GLY A 74 37.97 -10.44 11.16
CA GLY A 74 36.91 -11.08 11.93
C GLY A 74 35.54 -10.96 11.23
N PRO A 75 34.55 -11.79 11.64
CA PRO A 75 33.19 -11.70 11.12
C PRO A 75 32.55 -10.31 11.28
N ASP A 76 32.88 -9.61 12.37
CA ASP A 76 32.49 -8.23 12.67
C ASP A 76 33.67 -7.24 12.48
N GLY A 77 34.58 -7.58 11.57
CA GLY A 77 35.79 -6.81 11.30
C GLY A 77 35.52 -5.63 10.35
N PRO A 78 36.26 -4.50 10.48
CA PRO A 78 36.13 -3.35 9.60
C PRO A 78 36.25 -3.66 8.10
N GLY A 79 37.13 -4.60 7.72
CA GLY A 79 37.31 -4.97 6.32
C GLY A 79 35.99 -5.44 5.69
N ARG A 80 35.29 -6.35 6.37
CA ARG A 80 33.98 -6.86 5.91
C ARG A 80 32.90 -5.78 5.97
N HIS A 81 32.87 -4.96 7.01
CA HIS A 81 31.87 -3.89 7.14
C HIS A 81 31.94 -2.86 6.01
N LEU A 82 33.14 -2.54 5.53
CA LEU A 82 33.31 -1.61 4.41
C LEU A 82 32.78 -2.21 3.10
N ASP A 83 32.98 -3.51 2.87
CA ASP A 83 32.44 -4.22 1.70
C ASP A 83 30.92 -4.42 1.77
N ASP A 84 30.39 -4.75 2.95
CA ASP A 84 28.95 -4.88 3.19
C ASP A 84 28.25 -3.53 2.99
N ALA A 85 28.84 -2.43 3.47
CA ALA A 85 28.34 -1.08 3.25
C ALA A 85 28.33 -0.71 1.75
N ALA A 86 29.41 -1.02 1.02
CA ALA A 86 29.47 -0.76 -0.41
C ALA A 86 28.40 -1.54 -1.18
N THR A 87 28.24 -2.82 -0.86
CA THR A 87 27.22 -3.70 -1.45
C THR A 87 25.81 -3.18 -1.16
N ALA A 88 25.56 -2.72 0.07
CA ALA A 88 24.25 -2.20 0.43
C ALA A 88 23.88 -0.91 -0.30
N VAL A 89 24.83 0.02 -0.41
CA VAL A 89 24.69 1.28 -1.16
C VAL A 89 24.39 0.98 -2.64
N GLU A 90 25.04 -0.04 -3.21
CA GLU A 90 24.78 -0.49 -4.57
C GLU A 90 23.39 -1.12 -4.74
N LEU A 91 22.94 -1.93 -3.78
CA LEU A 91 21.59 -2.50 -3.78
C LEU A 91 20.49 -1.43 -3.70
N ILE A 92 20.69 -0.38 -2.89
CA ILE A 92 19.80 0.78 -2.85
C ILE A 92 19.75 1.45 -4.23
N GLY A 93 20.90 1.68 -4.85
CA GLY A 93 20.99 2.25 -6.20
C GLY A 93 20.29 1.40 -7.26
N ALA A 94 20.48 0.07 -7.21
CA ALA A 94 19.83 -0.87 -8.10
C ALA A 94 18.31 -0.87 -7.93
N GLY A 95 17.82 -0.84 -6.69
CA GLY A 95 16.40 -0.71 -6.38
C GLY A 95 15.78 0.56 -6.96
N LEU A 96 16.44 1.71 -6.85
CA LEU A 96 15.97 2.97 -7.42
C LEU A 96 15.94 2.95 -8.96
N ILE A 97 16.95 2.37 -9.61
CA ILE A 97 16.96 2.20 -11.07
C ILE A 97 15.83 1.25 -11.52
N ALA A 98 15.59 0.17 -10.78
CA ALA A 98 14.48 -0.74 -11.06
C ALA A 98 13.12 -0.02 -10.92
N MET A 99 12.94 0.80 -9.89
CA MET A 99 11.74 1.64 -9.73
C MET A 99 11.51 2.58 -10.91
N ALA A 100 12.58 3.22 -11.40
CA ALA A 100 12.52 4.08 -12.58
C ALA A 100 12.07 3.28 -13.82
N ALA A 101 12.65 2.09 -14.04
CA ALA A 101 12.30 1.23 -15.15
C ALA A 101 10.83 0.76 -15.10
N VAL A 102 10.35 0.34 -13.91
CA VAL A 102 8.94 -0.04 -13.71
C VAL A 102 8.01 1.15 -13.99
N THR A 103 8.39 2.35 -13.55
CA THR A 103 7.60 3.58 -13.78
C THR A 103 7.49 3.89 -15.27
N VAL A 104 8.62 3.89 -16.01
CA VAL A 104 8.65 4.10 -17.46
C VAL A 104 7.78 3.07 -18.19
N ALA A 105 7.95 1.79 -17.86
CA ALA A 105 7.18 0.72 -18.48
C ALA A 105 5.67 0.88 -18.23
N THR A 106 5.30 1.23 -16.99
CA THR A 106 3.91 1.44 -16.58
C THR A 106 3.29 2.63 -17.31
N LYS A 107 3.95 3.79 -17.31
CA LYS A 107 3.48 5.00 -18.00
C LYS A 107 3.33 4.76 -19.50
N THR A 108 4.32 4.12 -20.13
CA THR A 108 4.29 3.79 -21.56
C THR A 108 3.12 2.86 -21.90
N ALA A 109 2.90 1.83 -21.09
CA ALA A 109 1.77 0.92 -21.27
C ALA A 109 0.42 1.64 -21.08
N TYR A 110 0.33 2.57 -20.12
CA TYR A 110 -0.85 3.42 -19.93
C TYR A 110 -1.14 4.28 -21.16
N LEU A 111 -0.14 4.97 -21.69
CA LEU A 111 -0.28 5.79 -22.90
C LEU A 111 -0.76 4.95 -24.09
N ALA A 112 -0.23 3.74 -24.26
CA ALA A 112 -0.68 2.84 -25.32
C ALA A 112 -2.16 2.45 -25.17
N GLN A 113 -2.64 2.17 -23.95
CA GLN A 113 -4.05 1.85 -23.70
C GLN A 113 -4.97 3.06 -23.92
N LEU A 114 -4.56 4.25 -23.47
CA LEU A 114 -5.32 5.49 -23.67
C LEU A 114 -5.41 5.88 -25.15
N ALA A 115 -4.30 5.76 -25.89
CA ALA A 115 -4.28 6.02 -27.32
C ALA A 115 -5.17 5.04 -28.10
N LEU A 116 -5.16 3.76 -27.72
CA LEU A 116 -6.06 2.75 -28.30
C LEU A 116 -7.53 3.08 -28.01
N LEU A 117 -7.87 3.46 -26.77
CA LEU A 117 -9.22 3.86 -26.40
C LEU A 117 -9.69 5.08 -27.19
N ALA A 118 -8.84 6.12 -27.28
CA ALA A 118 -9.14 7.32 -28.05
C ALA A 118 -9.45 7.00 -29.52
N PHE A 119 -8.64 6.13 -30.12
CA PHE A 119 -8.86 5.67 -31.50
C PHE A 119 -10.18 4.90 -31.65
N GLN A 120 -10.48 3.96 -30.74
CA GLN A 120 -11.71 3.17 -30.77
C GLN A 120 -12.96 4.05 -30.63
N VAL A 121 -12.95 5.01 -29.69
CA VAL A 121 -14.06 5.94 -29.50
C VAL A 121 -14.22 6.87 -30.70
N GLY A 122 -13.11 7.40 -31.25
CA GLY A 122 -13.14 8.22 -32.46
C GLY A 122 -13.73 7.48 -33.67
N GLN A 123 -13.38 6.21 -33.86
CA GLN A 123 -13.96 5.37 -34.92
C GLN A 123 -15.45 5.09 -34.69
N ALA A 124 -15.85 4.80 -33.45
CA ALA A 124 -17.25 4.58 -33.11
C ALA A 124 -18.11 5.81 -33.42
N ILE A 125 -17.61 7.01 -33.12
CA ILE A 125 -18.28 8.28 -33.42
C ILE A 125 -18.30 8.55 -34.93
N ALA A 126 -17.18 8.37 -35.62
CA ALA A 126 -17.07 8.63 -37.06
C ALA A 126 -18.02 7.76 -37.90
N THR A 127 -18.25 6.52 -37.46
CA THR A 127 -19.15 5.56 -38.14
C THR A 127 -20.58 5.55 -37.60
N ALA A 128 -20.89 6.40 -36.61
CA ALA A 128 -22.19 6.40 -35.94
C ALA A 128 -23.34 6.71 -36.91
N THR A 129 -23.18 7.64 -37.84
CA THR A 129 -24.25 8.00 -38.78
C THR A 129 -24.56 6.87 -39.76
N VAL A 130 -23.53 6.19 -40.27
CA VAL A 130 -23.65 5.06 -41.21
C VAL A 130 -24.26 3.84 -40.53
N THR A 131 -23.97 3.64 -39.25
CA THR A 131 -24.49 2.52 -38.45
C THR A 131 -25.77 2.86 -37.67
N ALA A 132 -26.41 3.99 -37.97
CA ALA A 132 -27.60 4.48 -37.26
C ALA A 132 -27.44 4.54 -35.73
N GLY A 133 -26.22 4.84 -35.25
CA GLY A 133 -25.87 4.97 -33.84
C GLY A 133 -25.49 3.65 -33.15
N ALA A 134 -25.50 2.52 -33.85
CA ALA A 134 -25.20 1.22 -33.24
C ALA A 134 -23.79 1.15 -32.63
N THR A 135 -22.77 1.70 -33.32
CA THR A 135 -21.36 1.70 -32.84
C THR A 135 -21.15 2.52 -31.56
N LEU A 136 -22.01 3.50 -31.28
CA LEU A 136 -21.93 4.28 -30.04
C LEU A 136 -22.20 3.42 -28.80
N THR A 137 -22.94 2.31 -28.95
CA THR A 137 -23.21 1.38 -27.85
C THR A 137 -21.97 0.58 -27.42
N GLU A 138 -20.91 0.57 -28.23
CA GLU A 138 -19.64 -0.11 -27.93
C GLU A 138 -18.72 0.73 -27.04
N ILE A 139 -18.92 2.06 -26.99
CA ILE A 139 -18.06 2.98 -26.22
C ILE A 139 -17.95 2.58 -24.74
N PRO A 140 -19.06 2.29 -24.01
CA PRO A 140 -18.97 1.82 -22.63
C PRO A 140 -18.17 0.51 -22.48
N ILE A 141 -18.22 -0.37 -23.49
CA ILE A 141 -17.47 -1.63 -23.50
C ILE A 141 -15.97 -1.34 -23.63
N PHE A 142 -15.56 -0.44 -24.52
CA PHE A 142 -14.16 -0.03 -24.68
C PHE A 142 -13.60 0.62 -23.42
N ILE A 143 -14.36 1.52 -22.78
CA ILE A 143 -13.98 2.14 -21.51
C ILE A 143 -13.82 1.07 -20.43
N GLY A 144 -14.77 0.14 -20.32
CA GLY A 144 -14.72 -0.97 -19.37
C GLY A 144 -13.50 -1.88 -19.58
N ALA A 145 -13.22 -2.26 -20.82
CA ALA A 145 -12.06 -3.08 -21.17
C ALA A 145 -10.74 -2.37 -20.84
N THR A 146 -10.64 -1.08 -21.16
CA THR A 146 -9.45 -0.26 -20.88
C THR A 146 -9.22 -0.12 -19.37
N ARG A 147 -10.29 0.09 -18.57
CA ARG A 147 -10.20 0.10 -17.10
C ARG A 147 -9.59 -1.20 -16.57
N ILE A 148 -10.00 -2.36 -17.11
CA ILE A 148 -9.46 -3.66 -16.69
C ILE A 148 -7.99 -3.77 -17.08
N ALA A 149 -7.63 -3.42 -18.32
CA ALA A 149 -6.24 -3.46 -18.78
C ALA A 149 -5.32 -2.56 -17.94
N CYS A 150 -5.73 -1.31 -17.71
CA CYS A 150 -4.99 -0.35 -16.89
C CYS A 150 -4.83 -0.83 -15.43
N ARG A 151 -5.87 -1.46 -14.84
CA ARG A 151 -5.76 -2.08 -13.51
C ARG A 151 -4.77 -3.24 -13.48
N GLN A 152 -4.73 -4.06 -14.53
CA GLN A 152 -3.76 -5.16 -14.63
C GLN A 152 -2.33 -4.66 -14.74
N ILE A 153 -2.09 -3.61 -15.54
CA ILE A 153 -0.78 -2.95 -15.64
C ILE A 153 -0.34 -2.47 -14.25
N LEU A 154 -1.22 -1.74 -13.54
CA LEU A 154 -0.91 -1.23 -12.20
C LEU A 154 -0.60 -2.35 -11.20
N HIS A 155 -1.40 -3.42 -11.19
CA HIS A 155 -1.15 -4.56 -10.30
C HIS A 155 0.21 -5.22 -10.56
N ARG A 156 0.61 -5.40 -11.82
CA ARG A 156 1.92 -5.97 -12.16
C ARG A 156 3.07 -5.07 -11.69
N ALA A 157 2.92 -3.76 -11.90
CA ALA A 157 3.90 -2.78 -11.42
C ALA A 157 4.04 -2.84 -9.89
N LEU A 158 2.91 -2.83 -9.16
CA LEU A 158 2.91 -2.96 -7.70
C LEU A 158 3.57 -4.25 -7.24
N GLN A 159 3.29 -5.39 -7.89
CA GLN A 159 3.92 -6.67 -7.53
C GLN A 159 5.45 -6.65 -7.67
N GLN A 160 5.98 -6.01 -8.71
CA GLN A 160 7.44 -5.87 -8.88
C GLN A 160 8.06 -5.00 -7.79
N VAL A 161 7.40 -3.90 -7.46
CA VAL A 161 7.84 -2.97 -6.41
C VAL A 161 7.78 -3.62 -5.02
N GLU A 162 6.65 -4.22 -4.67
CA GLU A 162 6.40 -4.83 -3.36
C GLU A 162 7.15 -6.15 -3.17
N GLY A 163 7.50 -6.83 -4.26
CA GLY A 163 8.27 -8.07 -4.25
C GLY A 163 9.76 -7.81 -4.40
N GLU A 164 10.23 -7.79 -5.64
CA GLU A 164 11.65 -7.82 -5.98
C GLU A 164 12.41 -6.60 -5.44
N ILE A 165 11.86 -5.40 -5.64
CA ILE A 165 12.54 -4.15 -5.25
C ILE A 165 12.54 -4.00 -3.72
N ALA A 166 11.44 -4.33 -3.04
CA ALA A 166 11.40 -4.33 -1.58
C ALA A 166 12.44 -5.28 -0.96
N GLN A 167 12.69 -6.44 -1.58
CA GLN A 167 13.72 -7.37 -1.12
C GLN A 167 15.13 -6.79 -1.27
N MET A 168 15.43 -6.04 -2.34
CA MET A 168 16.71 -5.36 -2.48
C MET A 168 16.96 -4.35 -1.35
N PHE A 169 15.94 -3.55 -1.00
CA PHE A 169 16.04 -2.61 0.12
C PHE A 169 16.17 -3.32 1.47
N LYS A 170 15.48 -4.46 1.65
CA LYS A 170 15.62 -5.28 2.87
C LYS A 170 17.04 -5.83 3.00
N GLN A 171 17.59 -6.40 1.94
CA GLN A 171 18.97 -6.92 1.93
C GLN A 171 19.98 -5.80 2.18
N ALA A 172 19.79 -4.62 1.57
CA ALA A 172 20.61 -3.45 1.84
C ALA A 172 20.54 -3.03 3.31
N ALA A 173 19.34 -3.02 3.91
CA ALA A 173 19.16 -2.70 5.32
C ALA A 173 19.93 -3.66 6.22
N ASP A 174 19.86 -4.96 5.96
CA ASP A 174 20.55 -5.98 6.75
C ASP A 174 22.08 -5.85 6.65
N LEU A 175 22.61 -5.61 5.44
CA LEU A 175 24.04 -5.33 5.24
C LEU A 175 24.49 -4.04 5.96
N LEU A 176 23.69 -2.97 5.93
CA LEU A 176 23.99 -1.73 6.63
C LEU A 176 23.96 -1.88 8.16
N ARG A 177 23.08 -2.76 8.69
CA ARG A 177 23.06 -3.10 10.13
C ARG A 177 24.37 -3.74 10.53
N THR A 178 24.81 -4.74 9.76
CA THR A 178 26.09 -5.42 9.98
C THR A 178 27.23 -4.43 9.88
N ALA A 179 27.24 -3.55 8.87
CA ALA A 179 28.28 -2.54 8.68
C ALA A 179 28.30 -1.39 9.73
N GLY A 180 27.43 -1.42 10.75
CA GLY A 180 27.41 -0.44 11.83
C GLY A 180 26.71 0.90 11.51
N THR A 181 26.08 1.03 10.33
CA THR A 181 25.42 2.27 9.89
C THR A 181 23.92 2.28 10.23
N LYS A 182 23.62 2.36 11.53
CA LYS A 182 22.25 2.18 12.06
C LYS A 182 21.18 3.08 11.41
N THR A 183 21.50 4.34 11.10
CA THR A 183 20.55 5.28 10.49
C THR A 183 20.21 4.91 9.04
N ALA A 184 21.22 4.58 8.23
CA ALA A 184 21.02 4.19 6.84
C ALA A 184 20.26 2.84 6.76
N ALA A 185 20.64 1.89 7.62
CA ALA A 185 19.93 0.63 7.78
C ALA A 185 18.44 0.82 8.15
N ARG A 186 18.15 1.77 9.04
CA ARG A 186 16.79 2.11 9.43
C ARG A 186 15.98 2.63 8.24
N HIS A 187 16.49 3.60 7.49
CA HIS A 187 15.76 4.15 6.35
C HIS A 187 15.52 3.11 5.24
N ALA A 188 16.52 2.30 4.90
CA ALA A 188 16.35 1.23 3.92
C ALA A 188 15.33 0.17 4.39
N GLY A 189 15.37 -0.17 5.68
CA GLY A 189 14.42 -1.10 6.30
C GLY A 189 13.00 -0.53 6.36
N ASP A 190 12.85 0.75 6.68
CA ASP A 190 11.56 1.45 6.72
C ASP A 190 10.93 1.51 5.32
N LEU A 191 11.73 1.73 4.28
CA LEU A 191 11.28 1.70 2.89
C LEU A 191 10.78 0.29 2.48
N ALA A 192 11.56 -0.75 2.78
CA ALA A 192 11.15 -2.13 2.52
C ALA A 192 9.86 -2.50 3.29
N LYS A 193 9.76 -2.07 4.56
CA LYS A 193 8.57 -2.27 5.38
C LYS A 193 7.36 -1.56 4.77
N HIS A 194 7.51 -0.33 4.31
CA HIS A 194 6.43 0.43 3.69
C HIS A 194 5.86 -0.27 2.44
N PHE A 195 6.71 -0.87 1.62
CA PHE A 195 6.27 -1.68 0.48
C PHE A 195 5.54 -2.95 0.92
N GLY A 196 6.08 -3.67 1.90
CA GLY A 196 5.41 -4.85 2.46
C GLY A 196 4.02 -4.53 3.04
N GLN A 197 3.91 -3.45 3.80
CA GLN A 197 2.63 -3.00 4.37
C GLN A 197 1.61 -2.60 3.29
N ASN A 198 2.05 -1.98 2.20
CA ASN A 198 1.17 -1.67 1.07
C ASN A 198 0.65 -2.95 0.40
N SER A 199 1.50 -3.96 0.25
CA SER A 199 1.09 -5.25 -0.32
C SER A 199 0.03 -5.95 0.52
N GLU A 200 0.27 -5.99 1.83
CA GLU A 200 -0.68 -6.56 2.80
C GLU A 200 -1.98 -5.76 2.83
N PHE A 201 -1.93 -4.44 2.76
CA PHE A 201 -3.13 -3.61 2.65
C PHE A 201 -3.94 -3.94 1.40
N HIS A 202 -3.31 -4.02 0.22
CA HIS A 202 -4.01 -4.38 -1.02
C HIS A 202 -4.59 -5.80 -0.96
N ARG A 203 -3.90 -6.74 -0.31
CA ARG A 203 -4.42 -8.09 -0.05
C ARG A 203 -5.67 -8.03 0.83
N LEU A 204 -5.61 -7.32 1.95
CA LEU A 204 -6.72 -7.16 2.87
C LEU A 204 -7.92 -6.48 2.20
N MET A 205 -7.71 -5.44 1.38
CA MET A 205 -8.79 -4.81 0.63
C MET A 205 -9.50 -5.78 -0.33
N ARG A 206 -8.78 -6.70 -0.98
CA ARG A 206 -9.42 -7.77 -1.79
C ARG A 206 -10.19 -8.77 -0.94
N GLU A 207 -9.74 -9.04 0.28
CA GLU A 207 -10.44 -9.90 1.23
C GLU A 207 -11.69 -9.22 1.77
N VAL A 208 -11.64 -7.90 2.02
CA VAL A 208 -12.79 -7.09 2.40
C VAL A 208 -13.90 -7.24 1.37
N GLU A 209 -13.61 -7.16 0.06
CA GLU A 209 -14.65 -7.30 -0.98
C GLU A 209 -15.33 -8.67 -1.01
N LYS A 210 -14.66 -9.71 -0.49
CA LYS A 210 -15.16 -11.09 -0.46
C LYS A 210 -15.72 -11.50 0.90
N ALA A 211 -15.52 -10.69 1.93
CA ALA A 211 -15.94 -11.00 3.28
C ALA A 211 -17.46 -11.09 3.39
N ASP A 212 -17.95 -12.16 4.03
CA ASP A 212 -19.36 -12.30 4.38
C ASP A 212 -19.67 -11.49 5.63
N ILE A 213 -20.13 -10.26 5.41
CA ILE A 213 -20.44 -9.29 6.45
C ILE A 213 -21.94 -9.07 6.59
N ARG A 214 -22.80 -9.96 6.08
CA ARG A 214 -24.25 -9.70 6.05
C ARG A 214 -24.87 -9.79 7.45
N SER A 215 -25.75 -8.85 7.77
CA SER A 215 -26.65 -8.95 8.93
C SER A 215 -27.98 -9.63 8.55
N PRO A 216 -28.69 -10.24 9.51
CA PRO A 216 -30.11 -10.56 9.35
C PRO A 216 -30.97 -9.31 9.12
N THR A 217 -32.14 -9.49 8.51
CA THR A 217 -33.16 -8.43 8.41
C THR A 217 -33.59 -7.99 9.81
N ASN A 218 -33.70 -6.67 10.04
CA ASN A 218 -33.93 -6.06 11.35
C ASN A 218 -32.83 -6.35 12.40
N GLY A 219 -31.67 -6.83 11.95
CA GLY A 219 -30.61 -7.35 12.83
C GLY A 219 -29.32 -6.52 12.85
N ALA A 220 -29.18 -5.50 12.01
CA ALA A 220 -27.94 -4.74 11.89
C ALA A 220 -27.77 -3.77 13.08
N ASN A 221 -26.68 -3.93 13.82
CA ASN A 221 -26.28 -3.03 14.90
C ASN A 221 -24.95 -2.33 14.56
N PHE A 222 -24.91 -1.04 14.85
CA PHE A 222 -23.77 -0.15 14.67
C PHE A 222 -23.43 0.51 16.01
N TYR A 223 -22.21 1.03 16.15
CA TYR A 223 -21.83 1.78 17.34
C TYR A 223 -20.81 2.87 17.04
N SER A 224 -20.85 3.98 17.78
CA SER A 224 -19.86 5.05 17.61
C SER A 224 -19.68 5.91 18.84
N GLY A 225 -18.43 6.27 19.14
CA GLY A 225 -18.10 7.08 20.31
C GLY A 225 -18.00 6.27 21.60
N LYS A 226 -18.01 6.96 22.72
CA LYS A 226 -17.76 6.41 24.06
C LYS A 226 -18.49 7.26 25.09
N THR A 227 -18.91 6.66 26.19
CA THR A 227 -19.46 7.36 27.36
C THR A 227 -18.49 8.41 27.90
N ASP A 228 -18.98 9.28 28.79
CA ASP A 228 -18.13 10.22 29.54
C ASP A 228 -17.02 9.51 30.32
N ASP A 229 -17.34 8.34 30.89
CA ASP A 229 -16.43 7.39 31.56
C ASP A 229 -15.55 6.57 30.59
N LYS A 230 -15.51 6.93 29.31
CA LYS A 230 -14.68 6.32 28.25
C LYS A 230 -15.02 4.87 27.91
N ILE A 231 -16.21 4.39 28.28
CA ILE A 231 -16.70 3.06 27.88
C ILE A 231 -17.09 3.11 26.39
N PRO A 232 -16.50 2.27 25.51
CA PRO A 232 -16.84 2.27 24.09
C PRO A 232 -18.29 1.87 23.84
N MET A 233 -18.95 2.54 22.89
CA MET A 233 -20.32 2.17 22.49
C MET A 233 -20.44 0.73 21.97
N ARG A 234 -19.33 0.13 21.53
CA ARG A 234 -19.23 -1.31 21.19
C ARG A 234 -19.78 -2.20 22.31
N VAL A 235 -19.44 -1.89 23.57
CA VAL A 235 -19.85 -2.66 24.73
C VAL A 235 -21.37 -2.68 24.87
N PHE A 236 -22.03 -1.56 24.60
CA PHE A 236 -23.48 -1.44 24.67
C PHE A 236 -24.15 -2.16 23.50
N ALA A 237 -23.62 -1.99 22.28
CA ALA A 237 -24.14 -2.67 21.10
C ALA A 237 -24.07 -4.20 21.27
N GLU A 238 -22.90 -4.73 21.62
CA GLU A 238 -22.68 -6.17 21.74
C GLU A 238 -23.46 -6.81 22.89
N LYS A 239 -23.87 -6.03 23.91
CA LYS A 239 -24.75 -6.50 24.98
C LYS A 239 -26.19 -6.75 24.51
N HIS A 240 -26.58 -6.14 23.40
CA HIS A 240 -27.93 -6.20 22.81
C HIS A 240 -27.97 -6.99 21.51
N THR A 241 -26.87 -7.67 21.17
CA THR A 241 -26.79 -8.60 20.05
C THR A 241 -26.58 -10.03 20.54
N ASP A 242 -27.08 -10.99 19.78
CA ASP A 242 -26.97 -12.42 20.08
C ASP A 242 -26.01 -13.15 19.12
N GLY A 243 -25.46 -12.44 18.14
CA GLY A 243 -24.58 -13.01 17.12
C GLY A 243 -25.32 -13.82 16.04
N VAL A 244 -26.66 -13.87 16.10
CA VAL A 244 -27.49 -14.73 15.22
C VAL A 244 -28.62 -13.94 14.56
N THR A 245 -29.51 -13.34 15.36
CA THR A 245 -30.63 -12.51 14.87
C THR A 245 -30.28 -11.03 14.86
N ARG A 246 -29.36 -10.61 15.73
CA ARG A 246 -28.82 -9.26 15.81
C ARG A 246 -27.32 -9.37 15.91
N VAL A 247 -26.62 -8.61 15.08
CA VAL A 247 -25.16 -8.67 14.97
C VAL A 247 -24.57 -7.27 14.89
N THR A 248 -23.38 -7.07 15.45
CA THR A 248 -22.45 -6.03 14.98
C THR A 248 -21.64 -6.59 13.82
N ILE A 249 -20.90 -5.75 13.11
CA ILE A 249 -20.07 -6.20 12.00
C ILE A 249 -19.03 -7.24 12.45
N GLU A 250 -18.44 -7.09 13.64
CA GLU A 250 -17.45 -8.00 14.22
C GLU A 250 -18.03 -9.37 14.59
N GLN A 251 -19.35 -9.45 14.76
CA GLN A 251 -20.03 -10.72 15.03
C GLN A 251 -20.33 -11.52 13.76
N THR A 252 -20.27 -10.89 12.58
CA THR A 252 -20.39 -11.58 11.28
C THR A 252 -19.18 -12.47 10.99
N PRO A 253 -19.30 -13.53 10.17
CA PRO A 253 -18.17 -14.39 9.83
C PRO A 253 -16.99 -13.63 9.22
N GLY A 254 -17.29 -12.69 8.33
CA GLY A 254 -16.31 -11.83 7.67
C GLY A 254 -15.69 -10.83 8.63
N GLY A 255 -16.51 -10.09 9.39
CA GLY A 255 -15.99 -9.05 10.28
C GLY A 255 -15.20 -9.59 11.46
N ARG A 256 -15.57 -10.75 12.02
CA ARG A 256 -14.80 -11.41 13.08
C ARG A 256 -13.36 -11.68 12.66
N ARG A 257 -13.17 -12.16 11.43
CA ARG A 257 -11.85 -12.43 10.88
C ARG A 257 -10.97 -11.16 10.82
N PHE A 258 -11.56 -10.00 10.55
CA PHE A 258 -10.82 -8.72 10.56
C PHE A 258 -10.61 -8.17 11.97
N ASP A 259 -11.56 -8.40 12.88
CA ASP A 259 -11.43 -8.07 14.31
C ASP A 259 -10.27 -8.85 14.95
N ASP A 260 -10.16 -10.16 14.66
CA ASP A 260 -9.09 -11.04 15.12
C ASP A 260 -7.69 -10.64 14.62
N MET A 261 -7.60 -9.85 13.53
CA MET A 261 -6.32 -9.37 13.00
C MET A 261 -5.71 -8.23 13.83
N LEU A 262 -6.49 -7.61 14.73
CA LEU A 262 -6.03 -6.54 15.62
C LEU A 262 -5.24 -5.44 14.86
N LEU A 263 -5.80 -4.98 13.73
CA LEU A 263 -5.09 -4.12 12.77
C LEU A 263 -4.63 -2.76 13.32
N PHE A 264 -5.13 -2.36 14.50
CA PHE A 264 -4.75 -1.14 15.21
C PHE A 264 -3.69 -1.35 16.29
N GLU A 265 -3.37 -2.60 16.63
CA GLU A 265 -2.41 -2.94 17.69
C GLU A 265 -0.97 -3.01 17.18
N ASP A 266 -0.03 -3.00 18.12
CA ASP A 266 1.39 -3.18 17.84
C ASP A 266 1.64 -4.53 17.16
N GLY A 267 2.35 -4.51 16.03
CA GLY A 267 2.60 -5.70 15.20
C GLY A 267 1.66 -5.87 14.01
N SER A 268 0.72 -4.94 13.80
CA SER A 268 -0.15 -4.93 12.61
C SER A 268 0.65 -5.02 11.30
N PRO A 269 0.20 -5.85 10.33
CA PRO A 269 0.85 -5.99 9.03
C PRO A 269 0.69 -4.75 8.15
N ILE A 270 -0.13 -3.78 8.56
CA ILE A 270 -0.44 -2.55 7.83
C ILE A 270 -0.34 -1.33 8.76
N ARG A 271 -0.38 -0.13 8.20
CA ARG A 271 -0.35 1.11 8.98
C ARG A 271 -1.72 1.44 9.54
N THR A 272 -1.79 2.23 10.62
CA THR A 272 -3.04 2.65 11.25
C THR A 272 -4.03 3.27 10.24
N GLY A 273 -3.59 4.19 9.37
CA GLY A 273 -4.46 4.76 8.34
C GLY A 273 -4.98 3.72 7.32
N GLN A 274 -4.16 2.72 6.98
CA GLN A 274 -4.60 1.60 6.13
C GLN A 274 -5.61 0.71 6.84
N ALA A 275 -5.45 0.50 8.15
CA ALA A 275 -6.43 -0.21 8.97
C ALA A 275 -7.77 0.55 9.01
N GLU A 276 -7.73 1.88 9.15
CA GLU A 276 -8.93 2.71 9.05
C GLU A 276 -9.62 2.54 7.68
N ASP A 277 -8.88 2.53 6.58
CA ASP A 277 -9.46 2.36 5.24
C ASP A 277 -10.06 0.96 5.04
N VAL A 278 -9.43 -0.10 5.57
CA VAL A 278 -10.00 -1.45 5.62
C VAL A 278 -11.34 -1.44 6.35
N TRP A 279 -11.39 -0.88 7.56
CA TRP A 279 -12.61 -0.83 8.36
C TRP A 279 -13.68 0.09 7.77
N LYS A 280 -13.31 1.22 7.17
CA LYS A 280 -14.24 2.09 6.41
C LYS A 280 -14.93 1.30 5.31
N ARG A 281 -14.17 0.56 4.49
CA ARG A 281 -14.76 -0.22 3.39
C ARG A 281 -15.62 -1.38 3.90
N LEU A 282 -15.16 -2.09 4.93
CA LEU A 282 -15.91 -3.19 5.55
C LEU A 282 -17.26 -2.69 6.11
N SER A 283 -17.22 -1.58 6.85
CA SER A 283 -18.39 -0.93 7.47
C SER A 283 -19.35 -0.35 6.43
N GLY A 284 -18.83 0.22 5.34
CA GLY A 284 -19.63 0.66 4.21
C GLY A 284 -20.41 -0.51 3.58
N ARG A 285 -19.75 -1.63 3.30
CA ARG A 285 -20.43 -2.84 2.76
C ARG A 285 -21.48 -3.37 3.74
N TYR A 286 -21.23 -3.28 5.04
CA TYR A 286 -22.19 -3.67 6.07
C TYR A 286 -23.45 -2.82 6.08
N ALA A 287 -23.30 -1.48 6.04
CA ALA A 287 -24.40 -0.55 5.92
C ALA A 287 -25.18 -0.69 4.60
N GLU A 288 -24.47 -0.85 3.48
CA GLU A 288 -25.06 -1.08 2.15
C GLU A 288 -25.87 -2.39 2.09
N GLY A 289 -25.47 -3.41 2.84
CA GLY A 289 -26.14 -4.71 2.90
C GLY A 289 -27.27 -4.82 3.94
N ALA A 290 -27.43 -3.81 4.82
CA ALA A 290 -28.42 -3.84 5.89
C ALA A 290 -29.86 -3.75 5.34
N GLN A 291 -30.81 -4.34 6.06
CA GLN A 291 -32.21 -4.42 5.65
C GLN A 291 -33.15 -4.29 6.85
N GLY A 292 -34.26 -3.58 6.67
CA GLY A 292 -35.27 -3.35 7.69
C GLY A 292 -34.84 -2.29 8.71
N GLU A 293 -35.16 -2.52 9.98
CA GLU A 293 -34.75 -1.64 11.07
C GLU A 293 -33.29 -1.87 11.46
N VAL A 294 -32.52 -0.80 11.59
CA VAL A 294 -31.14 -0.85 12.08
C VAL A 294 -31.03 -0.08 13.39
N THR A 295 -30.13 -0.52 14.28
CA THR A 295 -29.90 0.13 15.58
C THR A 295 -28.47 0.67 15.63
N ALA A 296 -28.30 1.91 16.07
CA ALA A 296 -27.01 2.55 16.22
C ALA A 296 -26.83 3.05 17.65
N TRP A 297 -25.83 2.54 18.34
CA TRP A 297 -25.47 2.91 19.71
C TRP A 297 -24.43 4.03 19.66
N SER A 298 -24.82 5.25 19.98
CA SER A 298 -23.96 6.42 19.74
C SER A 298 -23.99 7.39 20.90
N HIS A 299 -22.80 7.74 21.40
CA HIS A 299 -22.61 8.82 22.37
C HIS A 299 -21.34 9.59 22.01
N ASN A 300 -21.48 10.91 21.80
CA ASN A 300 -20.39 11.80 21.38
C ASN A 300 -19.48 11.24 20.25
N PRO A 301 -20.04 10.80 19.11
CA PRO A 301 -19.24 10.24 18.02
C PRO A 301 -18.37 11.32 17.38
N ARG A 302 -17.13 10.95 17.02
CA ARG A 302 -16.23 11.87 16.30
C ARG A 302 -16.83 12.25 14.95
N THR A 303 -16.75 13.53 14.58
CA THR A 303 -17.34 14.05 13.34
C THR A 303 -16.76 13.40 12.08
N ASP A 304 -15.49 13.04 12.10
CA ASP A 304 -14.75 12.34 11.04
C ASP A 304 -14.77 10.80 11.17
N GLY A 305 -15.49 10.26 12.15
CA GLY A 305 -15.57 8.82 12.41
C GLY A 305 -16.35 8.05 11.33
N ILE A 306 -16.11 6.73 11.26
CA ILE A 306 -16.72 5.82 10.28
C ILE A 306 -18.25 5.91 10.27
N TRP A 307 -18.87 5.96 11.46
CA TRP A 307 -20.32 6.14 11.58
C TRP A 307 -20.84 7.37 10.85
N ASN A 308 -20.21 8.52 11.09
CA ASN A 308 -20.67 9.81 10.54
C ASN A 308 -20.35 9.96 9.05
N THR A 309 -19.23 9.41 8.60
CA THR A 309 -18.70 9.64 7.24
C THR A 309 -19.02 8.52 6.25
N VAL A 310 -19.30 7.30 6.73
CA VAL A 310 -19.50 6.11 5.89
C VAL A 310 -20.84 5.43 6.19
N GLU A 311 -21.04 4.94 7.42
CA GLU A 311 -22.17 4.04 7.73
C GLU A 311 -23.51 4.77 7.67
N ARG A 312 -23.68 5.88 8.39
CA ARG A 312 -24.95 6.63 8.40
C ARG A 312 -25.35 7.11 6.99
N PRO A 313 -24.46 7.76 6.20
CA PRO A 313 -24.82 8.14 4.83
C PRO A 313 -25.16 6.94 3.93
N ALA A 314 -24.52 5.79 4.12
CA ALA A 314 -24.83 4.57 3.36
C ALA A 314 -26.20 4.01 3.74
N LEU A 315 -26.54 3.98 5.04
CA LEU A 315 -27.86 3.58 5.54
C LEU A 315 -28.97 4.50 5.03
N GLU A 316 -28.77 5.82 5.06
CA GLU A 316 -29.75 6.80 4.58
C GLU A 316 -30.05 6.68 3.08
N ARG A 317 -29.08 6.22 2.28
CA ARG A 317 -29.25 5.96 0.84
C ARG A 317 -29.77 4.57 0.53
N ASN A 318 -29.79 3.65 1.49
CA ASN A 318 -30.16 2.27 1.28
C ASN A 318 -31.70 2.11 1.34
N PRO A 319 -32.39 1.86 0.21
CA PRO A 319 -33.85 1.77 0.19
C PRO A 319 -34.41 0.55 0.93
N ALA A 320 -33.57 -0.43 1.27
CA ALA A 320 -33.97 -1.59 2.07
C ALA A 320 -33.99 -1.28 3.57
N VAL A 321 -33.41 -0.16 4.03
CA VAL A 321 -33.46 0.28 5.42
C VAL A 321 -34.75 1.07 5.65
N THR A 322 -35.59 0.59 6.58
CA THR A 322 -36.90 1.19 6.86
C THR A 322 -36.84 2.18 8.02
N ARG A 323 -35.87 2.03 8.93
CA ARG A 323 -35.70 2.89 10.10
C ARG A 323 -34.28 2.80 10.65
N ILE A 324 -33.71 3.93 11.06
CA ILE A 324 -32.44 4.02 11.79
C ILE A 324 -32.74 4.47 13.23
N ASN A 325 -32.63 3.55 14.18
CA ASN A 325 -32.84 3.83 15.60
C ASN A 325 -31.50 4.21 16.25
N VAL A 326 -31.29 5.48 16.56
CA VAL A 326 -30.11 5.94 17.29
C VAL A 326 -30.42 5.95 18.78
N ILE A 327 -29.63 5.19 19.56
CA ILE A 327 -29.76 5.07 21.01
C ILE A 327 -28.49 5.65 21.63
N ASP A 328 -28.69 6.62 22.52
CA ASP A 328 -27.64 7.15 23.39
C ASP A 328 -27.89 6.63 24.81
N PRO A 329 -27.05 5.72 25.34
CA PRO A 329 -27.22 5.17 26.68
C PRO A 329 -27.04 6.18 27.81
N ASP A 330 -26.40 7.33 27.52
CA ASP A 330 -26.00 8.35 28.49
C ASP A 330 -26.70 9.71 28.26
N ALA A 331 -27.73 9.75 27.41
CA ALA A 331 -28.51 10.96 27.14
C ALA A 331 -29.49 11.36 28.25
#